data_AF-A0A0H3K659-F1
#
_entry.id   AF-A0A0H3K659-F1
#
_cell.length_a   1.000
_cell.length_b   1.000
_cell.length_c   1.000
_cell.angle_alpha   90.00
_cell.angle_beta   90.00
_cell.angle_gamma   90.00
#
_symmetry.space_group_name_H-M   'P 1'
#
loop_
_entity.id
_entity.type
_entity.pdbx_description
1 polymer ?
#
loop_
_entity_poly.entity_id
_entity_poly.type
_entity_poly.pdbx_seq_one_letter_code
_entity_poly.pdbx_strand_id
1 'polypeptide(L)'
;MGTAMRSVAWGLAIALWPIAVWAENPEDLQRLLTTRQCERCDLQDSGLVLARLSGARLTGSNLQRANLSGADLSGADLRQTDLRGASLQRANLAGANLTGARLDGVDLREAWLTEAILTPQQLALAHIQGAQGLDVTALPFERYQAWGIEAIQAGRFERAISYFDLALQRNPKSASTYLSRAIAYQGLGRSEQAIADAQAAEQLYKSQQNPEGEKRSQELRTTIVAAQERVASSGSNGGNGGGSAALAVLTGIVQGVLPFLLGFPF
;
A
#
# COMPACT_ATOMS: atom_id res chain seq x y z
N MET A 1 -43.03 54.34 48.47
CA MET A 1 -42.44 54.65 47.14
C MET A 1 -40.93 54.54 47.26
N GLY A 2 -40.28 53.77 46.38
CA GLY A 2 -38.81 53.72 46.25
C GLY A 2 -38.15 52.42 46.69
N THR A 3 -38.36 51.35 45.92
CA THR A 3 -37.60 50.09 45.98
C THR A 3 -36.18 50.29 45.43
N ALA A 4 -35.15 49.85 46.16
CA ALA A 4 -33.77 49.78 45.67
C ALA A 4 -33.38 48.32 45.45
N MET A 5 -33.34 47.91 44.18
CA MET A 5 -32.83 46.62 43.71
C MET A 5 -31.34 46.50 44.03
N ARG A 6 -30.93 45.44 44.73
CA ARG A 6 -29.52 45.00 44.76
C ARG A 6 -29.34 43.96 43.66
N SER A 7 -28.49 44.29 42.70
CA SER A 7 -28.11 43.44 41.57
C SER A 7 -27.34 42.21 42.05
N VAL A 8 -27.79 41.04 41.62
CA VAL A 8 -27.07 39.77 41.78
C VAL A 8 -26.09 39.66 40.63
N ALA A 9 -24.79 39.77 40.92
CA ALA A 9 -23.72 39.51 39.96
C ALA A 9 -23.58 37.99 39.78
N TRP A 10 -23.99 37.47 38.63
CA TRP A 10 -23.76 36.10 38.23
C TRP A 10 -22.30 35.98 37.76
N GLY A 11 -21.43 35.47 38.63
CA GLY A 11 -20.11 35.02 38.22
C GLY A 11 -20.25 33.83 37.28
N LEU A 12 -19.97 34.04 35.99
CA LEU A 12 -19.81 32.97 35.01
C LEU A 12 -18.59 32.14 35.39
N ALA A 13 -18.81 31.02 36.08
CA ALA A 13 -17.81 29.98 36.23
C ALA A 13 -17.64 29.29 34.87
N ILE A 14 -16.59 29.66 34.13
CA ILE A 14 -16.17 28.92 32.94
C ILE A 14 -15.69 27.56 33.42
N ALA A 15 -16.54 26.54 33.30
CA ALA A 15 -16.14 25.15 33.49
C ALA A 15 -15.14 24.81 32.38
N LEU A 16 -13.85 24.82 32.71
CA LEU A 16 -12.81 24.21 31.89
C LEU A 16 -13.05 22.70 31.87
N TRP A 17 -13.84 22.24 30.90
CA TRP A 17 -13.87 20.83 30.57
C TRP A 17 -12.46 20.46 30.09
N PRO A 18 -11.82 19.42 30.64
CA PRO A 18 -10.55 18.96 30.11
C PRO A 18 -10.79 18.53 28.67
N ILE A 19 -10.33 19.34 27.74
CA ILE A 19 -10.16 18.96 26.34
C ILE A 19 -9.25 17.72 26.39
N ALA A 20 -9.65 16.64 25.73
CA ALA A 20 -8.91 15.39 25.73
C ALA A 20 -7.41 15.65 25.56
N VAL A 21 -6.65 15.34 26.60
CA VAL A 21 -5.19 15.44 26.63
C VAL A 21 -4.66 14.40 25.65
N TRP A 22 -3.79 14.82 24.74
CA TRP A 22 -3.14 13.95 23.77
C TRP A 22 -2.43 12.81 24.51
N ALA A 23 -2.59 11.58 24.02
CA ALA A 23 -2.01 10.37 24.61
C ALA A 23 -0.49 10.25 24.41
N GLU A 24 0.23 11.38 24.35
CA GLU A 24 1.68 11.40 24.27
C GLU A 24 2.27 11.26 25.68
N ASN A 25 3.31 10.44 25.84
CA ASN A 25 4.08 10.37 27.08
C ASN A 25 5.22 11.43 27.03
N PRO A 26 5.06 12.59 27.70
CA PRO A 26 6.01 13.69 27.60
C PRO A 26 7.37 13.35 28.22
N GLU A 27 7.42 12.47 29.21
CA GLU A 27 8.67 12.08 29.87
C GLU A 27 9.55 11.25 28.93
N ASP A 28 8.96 10.28 28.25
CA ASP A 28 9.64 9.44 27.27
C ASP A 28 10.04 10.25 26.03
N LEU A 29 9.15 11.13 25.56
CA LEU A 29 9.45 12.05 24.46
C LEU A 29 10.65 12.95 24.80
N GLN A 30 10.63 13.58 25.98
CA GLN A 30 11.73 14.44 26.43
C GLN A 30 13.02 13.63 26.59
N ARG A 31 12.95 12.42 27.14
CA ARG A 31 14.11 11.53 27.26
C ARG A 31 14.71 11.22 25.90
N LEU A 32 13.90 10.83 24.92
CA LEU A 32 14.35 10.56 23.56
C LEU A 32 15.02 11.78 22.93
N LEU A 33 14.36 12.95 22.97
CA LEU A 33 14.84 14.16 22.30
C LEU A 33 16.12 14.72 22.92
N THR A 34 16.34 14.52 24.23
CA THR A 34 17.53 15.02 24.93
C THR A 34 18.69 14.03 24.89
N THR A 35 18.42 12.74 25.09
CA THR A 35 19.47 11.73 25.31
C THR A 35 19.68 10.80 24.13
N ARG A 36 18.72 10.71 23.20
CA ARG A 36 18.64 9.68 22.14
C ARG A 36 18.59 8.25 22.68
N GLN A 37 18.27 8.08 23.96
CA GLN A 37 18.17 6.79 24.62
C GLN A 37 16.75 6.62 25.17
N CYS A 38 15.99 5.73 24.56
CA CYS A 38 14.63 5.45 24.98
C CYS A 38 14.29 4.00 24.63
N GLU A 39 14.95 3.04 25.28
CA GLU A 39 14.63 1.61 25.16
C GLU A 39 13.34 1.29 25.91
N ARG A 40 12.42 0.56 25.28
CA ARG A 40 11.10 0.20 25.82
C ARG A 40 10.25 1.40 26.25
N CYS A 41 10.46 2.56 25.63
CA CYS A 41 9.63 3.73 25.87
C CYS A 41 8.26 3.61 25.20
N ASP A 42 7.28 4.32 25.76
CA ASP A 42 5.99 4.53 25.12
C ASP A 42 5.99 5.88 24.40
N LEU A 43 6.04 5.84 23.08
CA LEU A 43 6.08 6.99 22.18
C LEU A 43 4.92 6.88 21.17
N GLN A 44 3.87 6.16 21.53
CA GLN A 44 2.66 6.03 20.73
C GLN A 44 2.06 7.41 20.43
N ASP A 45 1.57 7.57 19.20
CA ASP A 45 0.95 8.81 18.69
C ASP A 45 1.86 10.06 18.73
N SER A 46 3.15 9.92 19.06
CA SER A 46 4.05 11.06 19.23
C SER A 46 4.36 11.83 17.94
N GLY A 47 4.42 13.16 18.04
CA GLY A 47 4.91 14.05 16.99
C GLY A 47 6.45 14.18 16.96
N LEU A 48 7.10 13.47 16.05
CA LEU A 48 8.56 13.44 15.87
C LEU A 48 9.00 13.89 14.46
N VAL A 49 8.19 14.73 13.82
CA VAL A 49 8.45 15.24 12.47
C VAL A 49 9.78 15.99 12.43
N LEU A 50 10.64 15.66 11.47
CA LEU A 50 11.99 16.23 11.30
C LEU A 50 12.92 16.07 12.53
N ALA A 51 12.60 15.18 13.47
CA ALA A 51 13.40 14.97 14.66
C ALA A 51 14.81 14.44 14.31
N ARG A 52 15.83 14.90 15.03
CA ARG A 52 17.23 14.46 14.87
C ARG A 52 17.55 13.31 15.82
N LEU A 53 17.25 12.10 15.36
CA LEU A 53 17.34 10.84 16.11
C LEU A 53 18.41 9.89 15.56
N SER A 54 19.41 10.41 14.85
CA SER A 54 20.55 9.62 14.36
C SER A 54 21.21 8.89 15.54
N GLY A 55 21.44 7.58 15.37
CA GLY A 55 22.00 6.68 16.38
C GLY A 55 21.12 6.44 17.60
N ALA A 56 19.85 6.85 17.60
CA ALA A 56 18.98 6.68 18.75
C ALA A 56 18.76 5.20 19.12
N ARG A 57 18.72 4.91 20.43
CA ARG A 57 18.43 3.59 20.97
C ARG A 57 16.96 3.51 21.34
N LEU A 58 16.18 2.81 20.53
CA LEU A 58 14.72 2.68 20.59
C LEU A 58 14.27 1.22 20.68
N THR A 59 15.18 0.32 21.07
CA THR A 59 14.93 -1.13 21.14
C THR A 59 13.70 -1.43 21.99
N GLY A 60 12.75 -2.16 21.41
CA GLY A 60 11.53 -2.60 22.09
C GLY A 60 10.52 -1.49 22.41
N SER A 61 10.71 -0.26 21.90
CA SER A 61 9.82 0.86 22.16
C SER A 61 8.52 0.77 21.37
N ASN A 62 7.46 1.39 21.89
CA ASN A 62 6.18 1.52 21.23
C ASN A 62 6.14 2.85 20.47
N LEU A 63 6.17 2.80 19.13
CA LEU A 63 6.06 3.96 18.23
C LEU A 63 4.82 3.83 17.34
N GLN A 64 3.81 3.06 17.77
CA GLN A 64 2.58 2.90 17.00
C GLN A 64 1.98 4.26 16.67
N ARG A 65 1.63 4.47 15.40
CA ARG A 65 1.02 5.72 14.89
C ARG A 65 1.82 7.01 15.14
N ALA A 66 3.08 6.91 15.58
CA ALA A 66 3.94 8.07 15.71
C ALA A 66 4.19 8.73 14.33
N ASN A 67 4.32 10.05 14.31
CA ASN A 67 4.65 10.79 13.10
C ASN A 67 6.14 11.15 13.09
N LEU A 68 6.94 10.33 12.41
CA LEU A 68 8.39 10.48 12.22
C LEU A 68 8.72 11.00 10.80
N SER A 69 7.78 11.68 10.14
CA SER A 69 7.98 12.14 8.76
C SER A 69 9.19 13.06 8.66
N GLY A 70 10.12 12.75 7.76
CA GLY A 70 11.38 13.48 7.57
C GLY A 70 12.37 13.38 8.73
N ALA A 71 12.13 12.55 9.75
CA ALA A 71 13.07 12.37 10.85
C ALA A 71 14.39 11.76 10.35
N ASP A 72 15.49 12.15 10.99
CA ASP A 72 16.78 11.49 10.81
C ASP A 72 16.94 10.38 11.85
N LEU A 73 16.83 9.13 11.42
CA LEU A 73 17.00 7.90 12.20
C LEU A 73 18.22 7.10 11.71
N SER A 74 19.15 7.75 11.00
CA SER A 74 20.34 7.07 10.48
C SER A 74 21.11 6.36 11.60
N GLY A 75 21.43 5.07 11.40
CA GLY A 75 22.13 4.24 12.37
C GLY A 75 21.36 3.97 13.68
N ALA A 76 20.06 4.30 13.77
CA ALA A 76 19.27 4.04 14.97
C ALA A 76 19.07 2.54 15.23
N ASP A 77 19.00 2.16 16.51
CA ASP A 77 18.64 0.82 16.95
C ASP A 77 17.13 0.75 17.22
N LEU A 78 16.40 0.22 16.24
CA LEU A 78 14.94 0.04 16.24
C LEU A 78 14.57 -1.45 16.38
N ARG A 79 15.46 -2.27 16.95
CA ARG A 79 15.20 -3.70 17.12
C ARG A 79 13.96 -3.92 17.98
N GLN A 80 13.08 -4.82 17.55
CA GLN A 80 11.84 -5.17 18.26
C GLN A 80 10.89 -3.98 18.55
N THR A 81 11.09 -2.83 17.92
CA THR A 81 10.20 -1.68 18.05
C THR A 81 8.85 -1.95 17.37
N ASP A 82 7.76 -1.47 17.95
CA ASP A 82 6.43 -1.52 17.33
C ASP A 82 6.16 -0.21 16.58
N LEU A 83 6.24 -0.23 15.25
CA LEU A 83 6.05 0.92 14.35
C LEU A 83 4.73 0.84 13.58
N ARG A 84 3.78 -0.01 14.01
CA ARG A 84 2.55 -0.22 13.25
C ARG A 84 1.78 1.08 13.05
N GLY A 85 1.45 1.36 11.79
CA GLY A 85 0.78 2.59 11.37
C GLY A 85 1.56 3.89 11.57
N ALA A 86 2.85 3.85 11.91
CA ALA A 86 3.68 5.05 12.03
C ALA A 86 3.95 5.68 10.66
N SER A 87 4.12 7.01 10.62
CA SER A 87 4.56 7.71 9.41
C SER A 87 6.06 7.94 9.44
N LEU A 88 6.80 7.33 8.51
CA LEU A 88 8.23 7.51 8.26
C LEU A 88 8.46 8.10 6.86
N GLN A 89 7.46 8.80 6.30
CA GLN A 89 7.57 9.39 4.97
C GLN A 89 8.80 10.31 4.89
N ARG A 90 9.66 10.12 3.89
CA ARG A 90 10.93 10.85 3.71
C ARG A 90 11.91 10.77 4.88
N ALA A 91 11.74 9.84 5.83
CA ALA A 91 12.68 9.67 6.92
C ALA A 91 14.00 9.06 6.41
N ASN A 92 15.10 9.44 7.07
CA ASN A 92 16.40 8.82 6.84
C ASN A 92 16.59 7.64 7.79
N LEU A 93 16.57 6.41 7.28
CA LEU A 93 16.81 5.16 8.01
C LEU A 93 18.11 4.49 7.59
N ALA A 94 19.03 5.22 6.95
CA ALA A 94 20.27 4.64 6.45
C ALA A 94 21.06 3.96 7.59
N GLY A 95 21.43 2.69 7.42
CA GLY A 95 22.14 1.90 8.43
C GLY A 95 21.34 1.58 9.70
N ALA A 96 20.05 1.93 9.80
CA ALA A 96 19.24 1.64 10.98
C ALA A 96 18.98 0.13 11.12
N ASN A 97 18.94 -0.37 12.35
CA ASN A 97 18.66 -1.78 12.62
C ASN A 97 17.20 -1.98 13.03
N LEU A 98 16.39 -2.52 12.11
CA LEU A 98 14.97 -2.82 12.33
C LEU A 98 14.72 -4.32 12.55
N THR A 99 15.73 -5.10 12.97
CA THR A 99 15.56 -6.55 13.19
C THR A 99 14.43 -6.81 14.19
N GLY A 100 13.40 -7.55 13.74
CA GLY A 100 12.24 -7.89 14.57
C GLY A 100 11.27 -6.73 14.83
N ALA A 101 11.47 -5.56 14.23
CA ALA A 101 10.50 -4.47 14.30
C ALA A 101 9.19 -4.84 13.57
N ARG A 102 8.06 -4.36 14.09
CA ARG A 102 6.73 -4.53 13.47
C ARG A 102 6.42 -3.35 12.58
N LEU A 103 6.31 -3.59 11.27
CA LEU A 103 6.16 -2.55 10.25
C LEU A 103 4.79 -2.59 9.55
N ASP A 104 3.79 -3.26 10.14
CA ASP A 104 2.47 -3.40 9.52
C ASP A 104 1.83 -2.01 9.31
N GLY A 105 1.52 -1.66 8.06
CA GLY A 105 0.93 -0.38 7.70
C GLY A 105 1.83 0.84 7.90
N VAL A 106 3.14 0.65 8.09
CA VAL A 106 4.08 1.77 8.22
C VAL A 106 4.20 2.51 6.89
N ASP A 107 4.26 3.84 6.94
CA ASP A 107 4.47 4.66 5.76
C ASP A 107 5.96 4.98 5.56
N LEU A 108 6.63 4.26 4.66
CA LEU A 108 8.03 4.44 4.27
C LEU A 108 8.17 5.13 2.90
N ARG A 109 7.13 5.81 2.40
CA ARG A 109 7.17 6.45 1.09
C ARG A 109 8.31 7.47 1.05
N GLU A 110 9.11 7.39 -0.01
CA GLU A 110 10.28 8.26 -0.23
C GLU A 110 11.35 8.20 0.88
N ALA A 111 11.31 7.20 1.78
CA ALA A 111 12.31 7.03 2.83
C ALA A 111 13.66 6.53 2.27
N TRP A 112 14.75 6.80 3.01
CA TRP A 112 16.08 6.30 2.67
C TRP A 112 16.46 5.11 3.54
N LEU A 113 16.57 3.92 2.95
CA LEU A 113 16.81 2.64 3.62
C LEU A 113 18.16 2.01 3.24
N THR A 114 19.07 2.80 2.67
CA THR A 114 20.41 2.31 2.30
C THR A 114 21.10 1.66 3.50
N GLU A 115 21.52 0.40 3.35
CA GLU A 115 22.16 -0.39 4.43
C GLU A 115 21.29 -0.61 5.69
N ALA A 116 19.99 -0.29 5.64
CA ALA A 116 19.09 -0.60 6.75
C ALA A 116 18.96 -2.12 6.92
N ILE A 117 19.03 -2.59 8.16
CA ILE A 117 18.97 -4.02 8.49
C ILE A 117 17.50 -4.38 8.75
N LEU A 118 16.88 -4.98 7.74
CA LEU A 118 15.51 -5.49 7.79
C LEU A 118 15.34 -6.63 6.78
N THR A 119 14.32 -7.46 7.00
CA THR A 119 14.01 -8.55 6.08
C THR A 119 12.92 -8.12 5.08
N PRO A 120 12.91 -8.65 3.85
CA PRO A 120 11.85 -8.34 2.89
C PRO A 120 10.45 -8.67 3.42
N GLN A 121 10.32 -9.69 4.27
CA GLN A 121 9.05 -10.10 4.88
C GLN A 121 8.48 -9.01 5.80
N GLN A 122 9.32 -8.23 6.49
CA GLN A 122 8.85 -7.13 7.34
C GLN A 122 8.20 -6.01 6.53
N LEU A 123 8.51 -5.88 5.23
CA LEU A 123 7.94 -4.85 4.36
C LEU A 123 6.64 -5.27 3.67
N ALA A 124 6.13 -6.49 3.91
CA ALA A 124 4.97 -7.01 3.19
C ALA A 124 3.76 -6.07 3.24
N LEU A 125 3.51 -5.44 4.39
CA LEU A 125 2.39 -4.54 4.64
C LEU A 125 2.81 -3.06 4.77
N ALA A 126 4.05 -2.73 4.43
CA ALA A 126 4.56 -1.36 4.47
C ALA A 126 4.26 -0.61 3.15
N HIS A 127 4.07 0.70 3.24
CA HIS A 127 3.98 1.57 2.06
C HIS A 127 5.39 2.05 1.68
N ILE A 128 5.99 1.45 0.66
CA ILE A 128 7.40 1.67 0.29
C ILE A 128 7.56 2.38 -1.07
N GLN A 129 6.53 3.06 -1.57
CA GLN A 129 6.59 3.74 -2.87
C GLN A 129 7.67 4.84 -2.87
N GLY A 130 8.63 4.75 -3.78
CA GLY A 130 9.74 5.70 -3.88
C GLY A 130 10.81 5.56 -2.78
N ALA A 131 10.70 4.57 -1.90
CA ALA A 131 11.74 4.28 -0.94
C ALA A 131 13.04 3.89 -1.65
N GLN A 132 14.17 4.40 -1.17
CA GLN A 132 15.48 4.19 -1.77
C GLN A 132 16.31 3.23 -0.92
N GLY A 133 17.27 2.53 -1.52
CA GLY A 133 18.16 1.61 -0.81
C GLY A 133 17.53 0.25 -0.48
N LEU A 134 16.34 -0.05 -1.01
CA LEU A 134 15.73 -1.38 -0.96
C LEU A 134 16.13 -2.21 -2.19
N ASP A 135 16.52 -3.47 -1.96
CA ASP A 135 16.52 -4.46 -3.02
C ASP A 135 15.08 -4.90 -3.29
N VAL A 136 14.42 -4.18 -4.20
CA VAL A 136 13.05 -4.45 -4.61
C VAL A 136 12.87 -5.80 -5.28
N THR A 137 13.95 -6.50 -5.67
CA THR A 137 13.88 -7.84 -6.27
C THR A 137 13.73 -8.95 -5.23
N ALA A 138 14.10 -8.68 -3.97
CA ALA A 138 14.03 -9.65 -2.88
C ALA A 138 12.68 -9.64 -2.13
N LEU A 139 11.70 -8.86 -2.57
CA LEU A 139 10.41 -8.71 -1.90
C LEU A 139 9.55 -10.00 -1.94
N PRO A 140 8.67 -10.21 -0.93
CA PRO A 140 7.77 -11.36 -0.90
C PRO A 140 6.67 -11.26 -1.97
N PHE A 141 6.05 -12.40 -2.29
CA PHE A 141 5.01 -12.53 -3.32
C PHE A 141 3.88 -11.51 -3.14
N GLU A 142 3.40 -11.35 -1.91
CA GLU A 142 2.24 -10.52 -1.54
C GLU A 142 2.48 -9.05 -1.91
N ARG A 143 3.72 -8.57 -1.78
CA ARG A 143 4.08 -7.17 -2.06
C ARG A 143 4.02 -6.88 -3.56
N TYR A 144 4.52 -7.80 -4.39
CA TYR A 144 4.41 -7.68 -5.84
C TYR A 144 2.96 -7.76 -6.31
N GLN A 145 2.17 -8.67 -5.73
CA GLN A 145 0.75 -8.79 -6.03
C GLN A 145 0.01 -7.48 -5.71
N ALA A 146 0.24 -6.89 -4.53
CA ALA A 146 -0.35 -5.62 -4.13
C ALA A 146 0.04 -4.47 -5.07
N TRP A 147 1.34 -4.33 -5.39
CA TRP A 147 1.80 -3.30 -6.32
C TRP A 147 1.25 -3.46 -7.74
N GLY A 148 1.08 -4.70 -8.22
CA GLY A 148 0.45 -4.97 -9.51
C GLY A 148 -1.00 -4.46 -9.55
N ILE A 149 -1.78 -4.72 -8.50
CA ILE A 149 -3.17 -4.26 -8.39
C ILE A 149 -3.24 -2.73 -8.27
N GLU A 150 -2.41 -2.12 -7.41
CA GLU A 150 -2.30 -0.65 -7.29
C GLU A 150 -1.94 0.00 -8.64
N ALA A 151 -1.08 -0.64 -9.43
CA ALA A 151 -0.70 -0.17 -10.74
C ALA A 151 -1.84 -0.27 -11.76
N ILE A 152 -2.65 -1.34 -11.75
CA ILE A 152 -3.88 -1.45 -12.56
C ILE A 152 -4.84 -0.32 -12.22
N GLN A 153 -5.11 -0.08 -10.93
CA GLN A 153 -6.05 0.95 -10.47
C GLN A 153 -5.63 2.36 -10.92
N ALA A 154 -4.31 2.58 -11.01
CA ALA A 154 -3.76 3.84 -11.50
C ALA A 154 -3.56 3.90 -13.03
N GLY A 155 -4.05 2.91 -13.79
CA GLY A 155 -3.90 2.82 -15.25
C GLY A 155 -2.47 2.58 -15.73
N ARG A 156 -1.55 2.19 -14.85
CA ARG A 156 -0.12 1.95 -15.15
C ARG A 156 0.13 0.48 -15.50
N PHE A 157 -0.52 0.01 -16.57
CA PHE A 157 -0.56 -1.41 -16.91
C PHE A 157 0.82 -2.06 -17.17
N GLU A 158 1.76 -1.36 -17.80
CA GLU A 158 3.13 -1.91 -18.01
C GLU A 158 3.84 -2.19 -16.68
N ARG A 159 3.71 -1.28 -15.70
CA ARG A 159 4.27 -1.51 -14.36
C ARG A 159 3.55 -2.64 -13.64
N ALA A 160 2.24 -2.77 -13.83
CA ALA A 160 1.48 -3.87 -13.25
C ALA A 160 2.01 -5.22 -13.74
N ILE A 161 2.23 -5.35 -15.05
CA ILE A 161 2.80 -6.56 -15.66
C ILE A 161 4.17 -6.87 -15.06
N SER A 162 5.08 -5.88 -14.98
CA SER A 162 6.41 -6.13 -14.39
C SER A 162 6.35 -6.62 -12.95
N TYR A 163 5.40 -6.12 -12.15
CA TYR A 163 5.22 -6.60 -10.78
C TYR A 163 4.64 -8.02 -10.76
N PHE A 164 3.66 -8.33 -11.60
CA PHE A 164 3.11 -9.69 -11.67
C PHE A 164 4.13 -10.71 -12.19
N ASP A 165 5.05 -10.31 -13.07
CA ASP A 165 6.17 -11.16 -13.50
C ASP A 165 7.07 -11.52 -12.31
N LEU A 166 7.44 -10.53 -11.48
CA LEU A 166 8.19 -10.76 -10.25
C LEU A 166 7.40 -11.62 -9.25
N ALA A 167 6.08 -11.42 -9.14
CA ALA A 167 5.22 -12.25 -8.31
C ALA A 167 5.22 -13.71 -8.78
N LEU A 168 5.06 -13.97 -10.08
CA LEU A 168 5.05 -15.34 -10.64
C LEU A 168 6.41 -16.03 -10.56
N GLN A 169 7.53 -15.29 -10.53
CA GLN A 169 8.83 -15.87 -10.20
C GLN A 169 8.90 -16.40 -8.76
N ARG A 170 8.10 -15.85 -7.84
CA ARG A 170 8.03 -16.29 -6.44
C ARG A 170 6.98 -17.38 -6.23
N ASN A 171 5.83 -17.26 -6.89
CA ASN A 171 4.77 -18.26 -6.86
C ASN A 171 4.21 -18.53 -8.27
N PRO A 172 4.82 -19.47 -9.03
CA PRO A 172 4.39 -19.80 -10.39
C PRO A 172 3.01 -20.45 -10.47
N LYS A 173 2.42 -20.87 -9.35
CA LYS A 173 1.10 -21.52 -9.31
C LYS A 173 -0.02 -20.55 -8.88
N SER A 174 0.27 -19.26 -8.81
CA SER A 174 -0.72 -18.25 -8.45
C SER A 174 -1.70 -17.97 -9.60
N ALA A 175 -2.86 -18.64 -9.56
CA ALA A 175 -3.94 -18.47 -10.53
C ALA A 175 -4.45 -17.01 -10.56
N SER A 176 -4.57 -16.38 -9.38
CA SER A 176 -5.02 -15.00 -9.24
C SER A 176 -4.05 -14.00 -9.86
N THR A 177 -2.74 -14.26 -9.81
CA THR A 177 -1.72 -13.41 -10.43
C THR A 177 -1.79 -13.48 -11.95
N TYR A 178 -1.95 -14.68 -12.53
CA TYR A 178 -2.20 -14.82 -13.96
C TYR A 178 -3.46 -14.08 -14.38
N LEU A 179 -4.57 -14.24 -13.65
CA LEU A 179 -5.82 -13.54 -13.95
C LEU A 179 -5.65 -12.01 -13.86
N SER A 180 -4.92 -11.52 -12.86
CA SER A 180 -4.64 -10.08 -12.69
C SER A 180 -3.75 -9.54 -13.81
N ARG A 181 -2.74 -10.29 -14.23
CA ARG A 181 -1.84 -9.91 -15.34
C ARG A 181 -2.55 -9.95 -16.68
N ALA A 182 -3.49 -10.88 -16.89
CA ALA A 182 -4.37 -10.89 -18.06
C ALA A 182 -5.14 -9.57 -18.23
N ILE A 183 -5.66 -9.01 -17.13
CA ILE A 183 -6.36 -7.72 -17.14
C ILE A 183 -5.40 -6.58 -17.49
N ALA A 184 -4.18 -6.60 -16.97
CA ALA A 184 -3.17 -5.60 -17.31
C ALA A 184 -2.79 -5.68 -18.81
N TYR A 185 -2.61 -6.88 -19.36
CA TYR A 185 -2.41 -7.07 -20.81
C TYR A 185 -3.60 -6.55 -21.61
N GLN A 186 -4.82 -6.84 -21.19
CA GLN A 186 -6.03 -6.36 -21.86
C GLN A 186 -6.14 -4.83 -21.82
N GLY A 187 -5.75 -4.20 -20.71
CA GLY A 187 -5.66 -2.74 -20.60
C GLY A 187 -4.68 -2.08 -21.59
N LEU A 188 -3.72 -2.85 -22.11
CA LEU A 188 -2.79 -2.43 -23.16
C LEU A 188 -3.22 -2.88 -24.58
N GLY A 189 -4.38 -3.53 -24.73
CA GLY A 189 -4.83 -4.13 -25.99
C GLY A 189 -4.01 -5.36 -26.42
N ARG A 190 -3.22 -5.95 -25.52
CA ARG A 190 -2.41 -7.15 -25.74
C ARG A 190 -3.26 -8.41 -25.57
N SER A 191 -4.28 -8.55 -26.39
CA SER A 191 -5.34 -9.55 -26.20
C SER A 191 -4.85 -11.01 -26.29
N GLU A 192 -3.84 -11.33 -27.11
CA GLU A 192 -3.27 -12.68 -27.16
C GLU A 192 -2.65 -13.09 -25.82
N GLN A 193 -1.84 -12.22 -25.22
CA GLN A 193 -1.22 -12.45 -23.92
C GLN A 193 -2.27 -12.51 -22.81
N ALA A 194 -3.29 -11.65 -22.89
CA ALA A 194 -4.41 -11.67 -21.95
C ALA A 194 -5.20 -12.99 -22.00
N ILE A 195 -5.47 -13.52 -23.19
CA ILE A 195 -6.13 -14.82 -23.37
C ILE A 195 -5.27 -15.95 -22.81
N ALA A 196 -3.96 -15.95 -23.09
CA ALA A 196 -3.05 -16.98 -22.59
C ALA A 196 -2.99 -17.00 -21.06
N ASP A 197 -2.89 -15.83 -20.41
CA ASP A 197 -2.89 -15.74 -18.96
C ASP A 197 -4.25 -16.13 -18.35
N ALA A 198 -5.36 -15.75 -18.98
CA ALA A 198 -6.70 -16.17 -18.52
C ALA A 198 -6.88 -17.70 -18.62
N GLN A 199 -6.35 -18.33 -19.68
CA GLN A 199 -6.33 -19.79 -19.81
C GLN A 199 -5.46 -20.45 -18.74
N ALA A 200 -4.27 -19.91 -18.46
CA ALA A 200 -3.40 -20.43 -17.40
C ALA A 200 -4.09 -20.33 -16.02
N ALA A 201 -4.73 -19.20 -15.73
CA ALA A 201 -5.49 -19.00 -14.51
C ALA A 201 -6.64 -20.02 -14.38
N GLU A 202 -7.42 -20.23 -15.45
CA GLU A 202 -8.51 -21.22 -15.49
C GLU A 202 -8.02 -22.62 -15.12
N GLN A 203 -6.94 -23.10 -15.77
CA GLN A 203 -6.39 -24.44 -15.49
C GLN A 203 -5.87 -24.56 -14.06
N LEU A 204 -5.22 -23.53 -13.54
CA LEU A 204 -4.75 -23.51 -12.16
C LEU A 204 -5.91 -23.52 -11.17
N TYR A 205 -6.94 -22.69 -11.36
CA TYR A 205 -8.12 -22.67 -10.50
C TYR A 205 -8.87 -24.00 -10.50
N LYS A 206 -8.98 -24.66 -11.66
CA LYS A 206 -9.53 -26.01 -11.77
C LYS A 206 -8.73 -27.02 -10.94
N SER A 207 -7.39 -26.98 -11.03
CA SER A 207 -6.51 -27.84 -10.22
C SER A 207 -6.60 -27.54 -8.71
N GLN A 208 -6.91 -26.30 -8.36
CA GLN A 208 -7.09 -25.81 -6.99
C GLN A 208 -8.51 -26.03 -6.45
N GLN A 209 -9.39 -26.66 -7.23
CA GLN A 209 -10.80 -26.89 -6.88
C GLN A 209 -11.55 -25.58 -6.54
N ASN A 210 -11.22 -24.50 -7.26
CA ASN A 210 -11.85 -23.19 -7.11
C ASN A 210 -12.75 -22.89 -8.32
N PRO A 211 -14.03 -23.32 -8.28
CA PRO A 211 -14.94 -23.18 -9.43
C PRO A 211 -15.29 -21.71 -9.72
N GLU A 212 -15.23 -20.84 -8.72
CA GLU A 212 -15.48 -19.41 -8.91
C GLU A 212 -14.36 -18.74 -9.70
N GLY A 213 -13.11 -19.01 -9.32
CA GLY A 213 -11.93 -18.53 -10.05
C GLY A 213 -11.85 -19.09 -11.48
N GLU A 214 -12.20 -20.37 -11.66
CA GLU A 214 -12.29 -21.01 -12.98
C GLU A 214 -13.31 -20.27 -13.86
N LYS A 215 -14.54 -20.11 -13.37
CA LYS A 215 -15.61 -19.41 -14.08
C LYS A 215 -15.22 -17.98 -14.45
N ARG A 216 -14.64 -17.22 -13.52
CA ARG A 216 -14.19 -15.84 -13.78
C ARG A 216 -13.12 -15.78 -14.87
N SER A 217 -12.18 -16.72 -14.86
CA SER A 217 -11.12 -16.80 -15.87
C SER A 217 -11.70 -17.12 -17.26
N GLN A 218 -12.69 -18.01 -17.33
CA GLN A 218 -13.43 -18.31 -18.55
C GLN A 218 -14.24 -17.12 -19.07
N GLU A 219 -14.93 -16.39 -18.19
CA GLU A 219 -15.71 -15.20 -18.55
C GLU A 219 -14.81 -14.10 -19.11
N LEU A 220 -13.65 -13.84 -18.48
CA LEU A 220 -12.69 -12.86 -18.99
C LEU A 220 -12.20 -13.28 -20.38
N ARG A 221 -11.77 -14.53 -20.54
CA ARG A 221 -11.27 -15.05 -21.83
C ARG A 221 -12.31 -14.91 -22.94
N THR A 222 -13.54 -15.38 -22.70
CA THR A 222 -14.62 -15.33 -23.71
C THR A 222 -14.97 -13.89 -24.08
N THR A 223 -14.97 -12.99 -23.11
CA THR A 223 -15.20 -11.55 -23.34
C THR A 223 -14.11 -10.94 -24.23
N ILE A 224 -12.84 -11.28 -24.01
CA ILE A 224 -11.72 -10.80 -24.83
C ILE A 224 -11.83 -11.33 -26.26
N VAL A 225 -12.09 -12.63 -26.44
CA VAL A 225 -12.22 -13.25 -27.77
C VAL A 225 -13.37 -12.62 -28.57
N ALA A 226 -14.54 -12.48 -27.95
CA ALA A 226 -15.70 -11.85 -28.59
C ALA A 226 -15.42 -10.38 -28.97
N ALA A 227 -14.61 -9.67 -28.20
CA ALA A 227 -14.18 -8.31 -28.53
C ALA A 227 -13.27 -8.28 -29.77
N GLN A 228 -12.31 -9.20 -29.87
CA GLN A 228 -11.43 -9.31 -31.03
C GLN A 228 -12.21 -9.57 -32.32
N GLU A 229 -13.20 -10.47 -32.28
CA GLU A 229 -14.04 -10.79 -33.45
C GLU A 229 -14.85 -9.58 -33.93
N ARG A 230 -15.37 -8.75 -33.01
CA ARG A 230 -16.07 -7.50 -33.35
C ARG A 230 -15.14 -6.47 -33.98
N VAL A 231 -13.91 -6.37 -33.49
CA VAL A 231 -12.89 -5.50 -34.10
C VAL A 231 -12.52 -6.01 -35.50
N ALA A 232 -12.30 -7.31 -35.67
CA ALA A 232 -11.98 -7.93 -36.96
C ALA A 232 -13.09 -7.72 -38.01
N SER A 233 -14.36 -7.87 -37.60
CA SER A 233 -15.53 -7.64 -38.47
C SER A 233 -15.78 -6.17 -38.80
N SER A 234 -15.46 -5.24 -37.89
CA SER A 234 -15.60 -3.79 -38.15
C SER A 234 -14.51 -3.22 -39.08
N GLY A 235 -13.32 -3.84 -39.12
CA GLY A 235 -12.24 -3.48 -40.05
C GLY A 235 -12.54 -3.75 -41.53
N SER A 236 -13.62 -4.48 -41.84
CA SER A 236 -14.07 -4.77 -43.21
C SER A 236 -14.85 -3.62 -43.87
N ASN A 237 -15.29 -2.60 -43.14
CA ASN A 237 -16.08 -1.50 -43.69
C ASN A 237 -15.31 -0.17 -43.53
N GLY A 238 -14.75 0.32 -44.64
CA GLY A 238 -13.78 1.41 -44.69
C GLY A 238 -14.25 2.72 -44.04
N GLY A 239 -13.41 3.24 -43.14
CA GLY A 239 -13.51 4.58 -42.57
C GLY A 239 -12.47 4.77 -41.47
N ASN A 240 -11.80 5.92 -41.44
CA ASN A 240 -10.63 6.27 -40.62
C ASN A 240 -10.91 6.38 -39.09
N GLY A 241 -11.87 5.59 -38.56
CA GLY A 241 -12.37 5.63 -37.18
C GLY A 241 -12.34 4.28 -36.43
N GLY A 242 -11.78 3.22 -37.02
CA GLY A 242 -11.75 1.88 -36.39
C GLY A 242 -10.92 1.79 -35.10
N GLY A 243 -9.89 2.64 -34.95
CA GLY A 243 -9.02 2.63 -33.77
C GLY A 243 -9.69 3.07 -32.47
N SER A 244 -10.59 4.06 -32.53
CA SER A 244 -11.32 4.56 -31.35
C SER A 244 -12.44 3.61 -30.92
N ALA A 245 -13.09 2.94 -31.86
CA ALA A 245 -14.11 1.92 -31.58
C ALA A 245 -13.51 0.67 -30.93
N ALA A 246 -12.37 0.18 -31.43
CA ALA A 246 -11.64 -0.93 -30.82
C ALA A 246 -11.17 -0.59 -29.40
N LEU A 247 -10.63 0.62 -29.19
CA LEU A 247 -10.20 1.08 -27.87
C LEU A 247 -11.38 1.22 -26.89
N ALA A 248 -12.55 1.70 -27.35
CA ALA A 248 -13.76 1.83 -26.54
C ALA A 248 -14.34 0.49 -26.09
N VAL A 249 -14.29 -0.54 -26.94
CA VAL A 249 -14.72 -1.90 -26.57
C VAL A 249 -13.77 -2.50 -25.53
N LEU A 250 -12.46 -2.31 -25.70
CA LEU A 250 -11.44 -2.80 -24.77
C LEU A 250 -11.54 -2.11 -23.40
N THR A 251 -11.74 -0.79 -23.36
CA THR A 251 -11.90 -0.04 -22.10
C THR A 251 -13.21 -0.36 -21.38
N GLY A 252 -14.31 -0.59 -22.11
CA GLY A 252 -15.59 -1.01 -21.53
C GLY A 252 -15.54 -2.36 -20.81
N ILE A 253 -14.75 -3.31 -21.34
CA ILE A 253 -14.52 -4.61 -20.71
C ILE A 253 -13.71 -4.45 -19.42
N VAL A 254 -12.63 -3.66 -19.46
CA VAL A 254 -11.80 -3.39 -18.28
C VAL A 254 -12.64 -2.71 -17.19
N GLN A 255 -13.47 -1.71 -17.52
CA GLN A 255 -14.33 -1.01 -16.56
C GLN A 255 -15.48 -1.87 -16.02
N GLY A 256 -16.04 -2.77 -16.83
CA GLY A 256 -17.12 -3.67 -16.40
C GLY A 256 -16.66 -4.80 -15.48
N VAL A 257 -15.41 -5.27 -15.65
CA VAL A 257 -14.87 -6.42 -14.91
C VAL A 257 -14.09 -5.98 -13.65
N LEU A 258 -13.49 -4.78 -13.64
CA LEU A 258 -12.74 -4.25 -12.49
C LEU A 258 -13.49 -4.32 -11.14
N PRO A 259 -14.77 -3.88 -11.05
CA PRO A 259 -15.49 -3.85 -9.78
C PRO A 259 -15.83 -5.25 -9.24
N PHE A 260 -16.01 -6.24 -10.12
CA PHE A 260 -16.34 -7.62 -9.74
C PHE A 260 -15.12 -8.41 -9.22
N LEU A 261 -13.90 -7.96 -9.52
CA LEU A 261 -12.65 -8.63 -9.10
C LEU A 261 -12.04 -8.04 -7.84
N LEU A 262 -12.39 -6.81 -7.46
CA LEU A 262 -11.88 -6.12 -6.26
C LEU A 262 -12.75 -6.33 -5.01
N GLY A 263 -13.79 -7.17 -5.10
CA GLY A 263 -14.84 -7.29 -4.08
C GLY A 263 -14.59 -8.21 -2.88
N PHE A 264 -13.49 -8.99 -2.81
CA PHE A 264 -13.21 -9.88 -1.67
C PHE A 264 -11.70 -10.07 -1.45
N PRO A 265 -11.27 -10.35 -0.20
CA PRO A 265 -9.85 -10.39 0.16
C PRO A 265 -9.18 -11.64 -0.42
N PHE A 266 -7.92 -11.49 -0.82
CA PHE A 266 -7.03 -12.59 -1.18
C PHE A 266 -6.62 -13.40 0.05
#